data_AF-A0A5T0FZZ5-F1
#
_entry.id   AF-A0A5T0FZZ5-F1
#
_cell.length_a   1.000
_cell.length_b   1.000
_cell.length_c   1.000
_cell.angle_alpha   90.00
_cell.angle_beta   90.00
_cell.angle_gamma   90.00
#
_symmetry.space_group_name_H-M   'P 1'
#
loop_
_entity.id
_entity.type
_entity.pdbx_description
1 polymer ?
#
loop_
_entity_poly.entity_id
_entity_poly.type
_entity_poly.pdbx_seq_one_letter_code
_entity_poly.pdbx_strand_id
1 'polypeptide(L)'
;MSDKELEIFELCERLSKLLGDKEAIADLKKLYTNHPEMFKDMQEVSNTIKEVVKEPELIIKNPRPKNEKDFIAVKHLQDKKQKIGDIGIRNDSGTNTIFHANISSNRNFKRLAKKEQAVTGEAVHSLHTSRPAELGGNNQELSGANAHSVTANSIIPQQNKSANDFKAKLKEFDAKGKNHIQTKEKER
;
A
#
# COMPACT_ATOMS: atom_id res chain seq x y z
N MET A 1 16.03 7.45 29.32
CA MET A 1 15.84 7.07 27.91
C MET A 1 16.80 7.91 27.11
N SER A 2 17.68 7.34 26.30
CA SER A 2 18.65 8.11 25.52
C SER A 2 17.91 8.82 24.38
N ASP A 3 17.80 10.15 24.45
CA ASP A 3 17.15 11.05 23.47
C ASP A 3 17.92 11.15 22.13
N LYS A 4 18.45 10.04 21.63
CA LYS A 4 19.15 10.02 20.33
C LYS A 4 18.11 9.88 19.23
N GLU A 5 17.65 11.03 18.75
CA GLU A 5 16.70 11.10 17.63
C GLU A 5 17.36 10.68 16.31
N LEU A 6 18.66 10.98 16.15
CA LEU A 6 19.47 10.58 14.99
C LEU A 6 20.51 9.52 15.40
N GLU A 7 20.61 8.46 14.61
CA GLU A 7 21.61 7.42 14.77
C GLU A 7 22.29 7.10 13.43
N ILE A 8 23.59 6.83 13.49
CA ILE A 8 24.42 6.44 12.34
C ILE A 8 24.57 4.92 12.35
N PHE A 9 24.39 4.31 11.19
CA PHE A 9 24.47 2.88 10.96
C PHE A 9 25.56 2.59 9.95
N GLU A 10 26.44 1.65 10.28
CA GLU A 10 27.46 1.14 9.37
C GLU A 10 26.81 0.15 8.39
N LEU A 11 26.90 0.46 7.11
CA LEU A 11 26.37 -0.34 6.00
C LEU A 11 27.30 -1.52 5.69
N CYS A 12 26.72 -2.66 5.35
CA CYS A 12 27.49 -3.76 4.79
C CYS A 12 28.14 -3.39 3.44
N GLU A 13 29.15 -4.15 3.02
CA GLU A 13 29.90 -3.92 1.78
C GLU A 13 28.97 -3.88 0.54
N ARG A 14 27.94 -4.74 0.50
CA ARG A 14 26.96 -4.78 -0.60
C ARG A 14 26.19 -3.47 -0.73
N LEU A 15 25.68 -2.94 0.40
CA LEU A 15 24.97 -1.66 0.42
C LEU A 15 25.91 -0.49 0.13
N SER A 16 27.11 -0.52 0.72
CA SER A 16 28.13 0.51 0.53
C SER A 16 28.54 0.65 -0.93
N LYS A 17 28.70 -0.47 -1.65
CA LYS A 17 29.05 -0.47 -3.08
C LYS A 17 27.94 0.09 -3.96
N LEU A 18 26.67 -0.09 -3.58
CA LEU A 18 25.52 0.42 -4.34
C LEU A 18 25.29 1.91 -4.09
N LEU A 19 25.47 2.35 -2.84
CA LEU A 19 25.16 3.70 -2.41
C LEU A 19 26.34 4.67 -2.60
N GLY A 20 27.57 4.18 -2.40
CA GLY A 20 28.83 4.92 -2.53
C GLY A 20 29.53 5.21 -1.20
N ASP A 21 28.80 5.14 -0.09
CA ASP A 21 29.30 5.41 1.26
C ASP A 21 29.04 4.25 2.21
N LYS A 22 29.85 4.15 3.28
CA LYS A 22 29.79 3.06 4.26
C LYS A 22 28.85 3.32 5.43
N GLU A 23 28.31 4.51 5.53
CA GLU A 23 27.47 4.92 6.66
C GLU A 23 26.12 5.41 6.15
N ALA A 24 25.09 5.21 6.97
CA ALA A 24 23.75 5.75 6.75
C ALA A 24 23.19 6.36 8.03
N ILE A 25 22.47 7.46 7.89
CA ILE A 25 21.86 8.20 8.99
C ILE A 25 20.38 7.84 9.05
N ALA A 26 19.85 7.55 10.23
CA ALA A 26 18.42 7.35 10.44
C ALA A 26 17.90 8.26 11.55
N ASP A 27 16.74 8.87 11.29
CA ASP A 27 15.96 9.56 12.31
C ASP A 27 14.99 8.55 12.96
N LEU A 28 15.40 8.00 14.10
CA LEU A 28 14.64 6.98 14.82
C LEU A 28 13.27 7.49 15.25
N LYS A 29 13.19 8.76 15.66
CA LYS A 29 11.95 9.37 16.11
C LYS A 29 10.96 9.46 14.95
N LYS A 30 11.41 9.95 13.80
CA LYS A 30 10.59 10.02 12.59
C LYS A 30 10.15 8.64 12.12
N LEU A 31 11.05 7.66 12.12
CA LEU A 31 10.74 6.29 11.72
C LEU A 31 9.71 5.64 12.65
N TYR A 32 9.87 5.82 13.97
CA TYR A 32 8.90 5.36 14.96
C TYR A 32 7.53 6.03 14.78
N THR A 33 7.49 7.35 14.58
CA THR A 33 6.23 8.08 14.39
C THR A 33 5.46 7.70 13.13
N ASN A 34 6.15 7.22 12.09
CA ASN A 34 5.49 6.74 10.87
C ASN A 34 4.75 5.41 11.09
N HIS A 35 5.28 4.55 11.97
CA HIS A 35 4.73 3.22 12.24
C HIS A 35 4.76 2.85 13.74
N PRO A 36 4.07 3.61 14.60
CA PRO A 36 4.11 3.39 16.06
C PRO A 36 3.47 2.06 16.47
N GLU A 37 2.59 1.50 15.64
CA GLU A 37 1.96 0.19 15.89
C GLU A 37 2.92 -0.99 15.67
N MET A 38 3.99 -0.78 14.89
CA MET A 38 4.87 -1.86 14.44
C MET A 38 6.08 -2.07 15.35
N PHE A 39 6.42 -1.05 16.14
CA PHE A 39 7.56 -1.02 17.04
C PHE A 39 7.06 -0.69 18.45
N LYS A 40 7.58 -1.39 19.45
CA LYS A 40 7.30 -1.12 20.87
C LYS A 40 7.94 0.20 21.29
N ASP A 41 9.15 0.46 20.81
CA ASP A 41 9.96 1.60 21.19
C ASP A 41 11.01 1.94 20.11
N MET A 42 11.70 3.08 20.29
CA MET A 42 12.74 3.53 19.37
C MET A 42 13.96 2.59 19.33
N GLN A 43 14.24 1.83 20.40
CA GLN A 43 15.33 0.86 20.37
C GLN A 43 15.02 -0.31 19.45
N GLU A 44 13.76 -0.76 19.39
CA GLU A 44 13.35 -1.81 18.46
C GLU A 44 13.53 -1.38 17.00
N VAL A 45 13.30 -0.09 16.68
CA VAL A 45 13.60 0.49 15.36
C VAL A 45 15.10 0.41 15.06
N SER A 46 15.94 0.90 15.98
CA SER A 46 17.41 0.87 15.83
C SER A 46 17.93 -0.56 15.63
N ASN A 47 17.45 -1.50 16.44
CA ASN A 47 17.86 -2.90 16.37
C ASN A 47 17.44 -3.53 15.04
N THR A 48 16.22 -3.26 14.58
CA THR A 48 15.73 -3.75 13.27
C THR A 48 16.60 -3.22 12.13
N ILE A 49 16.93 -1.92 12.15
CA ILE A 49 17.81 -1.31 11.15
C ILE A 49 19.19 -1.95 11.18
N LYS A 50 19.81 -2.09 12.36
CA LYS A 50 21.12 -2.75 12.52
C LYS A 50 21.14 -4.14 11.93
N GLU A 51 20.12 -4.95 12.22
CA GLU A 51 20.04 -6.33 11.75
C GLU A 51 19.95 -6.41 10.22
N VAL A 52 19.12 -5.56 9.61
CA VAL A 52 18.89 -5.52 8.15
C VAL A 52 20.09 -4.93 7.41
N VAL A 53 20.65 -3.82 7.89
CA VAL A 53 21.78 -3.12 7.26
C VAL A 53 23.06 -3.97 7.26
N LYS A 54 23.30 -4.71 8.35
CA LYS A 54 24.52 -5.52 8.54
C LYS A 54 24.64 -6.66 7.53
N GLU A 55 23.53 -7.31 7.21
CA GLU A 55 23.51 -8.40 6.24
C GLU A 55 22.10 -8.55 5.66
N PRO A 56 21.74 -7.74 4.66
CA PRO A 56 20.46 -7.84 3.99
C PRO A 56 20.43 -9.08 3.10
N GLU A 57 19.33 -9.82 3.15
CA GLU A 57 19.12 -10.99 2.29
C GLU A 57 18.77 -10.57 0.86
N LEU A 58 18.04 -9.47 0.73
CA LEU A 58 17.54 -8.99 -0.54
C LEU A 58 17.67 -7.47 -0.59
N ILE A 59 18.25 -6.96 -1.69
CA ILE A 59 18.36 -5.53 -1.97
C ILE A 59 17.67 -5.29 -3.32
N ILE A 60 16.72 -4.38 -3.35
CA ILE A 60 15.89 -4.08 -4.52
C ILE A 60 15.95 -2.60 -4.81
N LYS A 61 15.95 -2.20 -6.08
CA LYS A 61 15.72 -0.80 -6.45
C LYS A 61 14.29 -0.40 -6.11
N ASN A 62 14.11 0.74 -5.44
CA ASN A 62 12.78 1.21 -5.09
C ASN A 62 11.95 1.39 -6.39
N PRO A 63 10.76 0.75 -6.52
CA PRO A 63 9.94 0.84 -7.73
C PRO A 63 9.35 2.24 -7.96
N ARG A 64 9.31 3.09 -6.92
CA ARG A 64 8.93 4.50 -7.02
C ARG A 64 10.06 5.34 -6.39
N PRO A 65 11.22 5.39 -7.05
CA PRO A 65 12.36 6.13 -6.53
C PRO A 65 12.06 7.62 -6.59
N LYS A 66 12.44 8.36 -5.55
CA LYS A 66 12.57 9.82 -5.69
C LYS A 66 13.91 10.16 -6.35
N ASN A 67 14.92 9.34 -6.11
CA ASN A 67 16.27 9.45 -6.65
C ASN A 67 16.76 8.10 -7.19
N GLU A 68 17.70 8.11 -8.13
CA GLU A 68 18.23 6.90 -8.79
C GLU A 68 18.84 5.90 -7.79
N LYS A 69 19.32 6.40 -6.64
CA LYS A 69 19.91 5.63 -5.55
C LYS A 69 18.97 5.43 -4.36
N ASP A 70 17.68 5.21 -4.65
CA ASP A 70 16.71 4.73 -3.67
C ASP A 70 16.67 3.18 -3.70
N PHE A 71 17.09 2.55 -2.61
CA PHE A 71 17.10 1.09 -2.47
C PHE A 71 16.25 0.64 -1.28
N ILE A 72 15.74 -0.57 -1.38
CA ILE A 72 15.00 -1.26 -0.33
C ILE A 72 15.82 -2.48 0.06
N ALA A 73 16.17 -2.59 1.34
CA ALA A 73 16.88 -3.73 1.89
C ALA A 73 15.95 -4.51 2.82
N VAL A 74 15.96 -5.82 2.69
CA VAL A 74 15.02 -6.71 3.38
C VAL A 74 15.76 -7.90 3.98
N LYS A 75 15.37 -8.29 5.19
CA LYS A 75 15.93 -9.43 5.90
C LYS A 75 14.88 -10.11 6.79
N HIS A 76 14.97 -11.42 7.00
CA HIS A 76 14.20 -12.09 8.03
C HIS A 76 14.74 -11.75 9.42
N LEU A 77 13.85 -11.38 10.34
CA LEU A 77 14.24 -11.08 11.73
C LEU A 77 14.28 -12.40 12.50
N GLN A 78 15.43 -12.75 13.07
CA GLN A 78 15.59 -14.02 13.77
C GLN A 78 14.72 -14.09 15.04
N ASP A 79 14.56 -12.96 15.72
CA ASP A 79 13.80 -12.85 16.97
C ASP A 79 12.29 -13.00 16.79
N LYS A 80 11.78 -12.81 15.56
CA LYS A 80 10.35 -12.80 15.27
C LYS A 80 10.01 -13.84 14.21
N LYS A 81 9.44 -14.98 14.65
CA LYS A 81 9.01 -16.08 13.77
C LYS A 81 8.23 -15.54 12.55
N GLN A 82 8.78 -15.77 11.36
CA GLN A 82 8.19 -15.40 10.06
C GLN A 82 7.93 -13.90 9.84
N LYS A 83 8.67 -13.02 10.52
CA LYS A 83 8.67 -11.59 10.23
C LYS A 83 9.94 -11.19 9.47
N ILE A 84 9.84 -10.09 8.74
CA ILE A 84 10.94 -9.48 8.02
C ILE A 84 11.07 -8.02 8.42
N GLY A 85 12.30 -7.53 8.47
CA GLY A 85 12.62 -6.11 8.50
C GLY A 85 12.73 -5.61 7.07
N ASP A 86 12.05 -4.50 6.80
CA ASP A 86 12.06 -3.79 5.52
C ASP A 86 12.56 -2.38 5.79
N ILE A 87 13.68 -1.99 5.16
CA ILE A 87 14.25 -0.66 5.29
C ILE A 87 14.41 -0.01 3.91
N GLY A 88 14.07 1.28 3.84
CA GLY A 88 14.29 2.12 2.67
C GLY A 88 15.48 3.04 2.90
N ILE A 89 16.49 2.94 2.04
CA ILE A 89 17.69 3.79 2.06
C ILE A 89 17.68 4.66 0.81
N ARG A 90 17.89 5.97 1.01
CA ARG A 90 18.05 6.96 -0.05
C ARG A 90 19.44 7.55 0.03
N ASN A 91 20.17 7.59 -1.09
CA ASN A 91 21.38 8.40 -1.19
C ASN A 91 21.04 9.75 -1.84
N ASP A 92 21.18 10.82 -1.06
CA ASP A 92 21.04 12.20 -1.51
C ASP A 92 22.44 12.83 -1.58
N SER A 93 22.98 12.94 -2.79
CA SER A 93 24.28 13.58 -3.05
C SER A 93 25.44 13.06 -2.18
N GLY A 94 25.52 11.75 -1.95
CA GLY A 94 26.56 11.14 -1.10
C GLY A 94 26.19 11.07 0.39
N THR A 95 24.96 11.41 0.77
CA THR A 95 24.46 11.16 2.14
C THR A 95 23.40 10.07 2.10
N ASN A 96 23.69 8.93 2.73
CA ASN A 96 22.72 7.86 2.88
C ASN A 96 21.78 8.16 4.06
N THR A 97 20.48 8.22 3.78
CA THR A 97 19.44 8.42 4.77
C THR A 97 18.46 7.26 4.76
N ILE A 98 18.23 6.64 5.91
CA ILE A 98 17.17 5.65 6.10
C ILE A 98 15.87 6.41 6.35
N PHE A 99 14.97 6.36 5.38
CA PHE A 99 13.70 7.10 5.41
C PHE A 99 12.49 6.21 5.72
N HIS A 100 12.66 4.90 5.67
CA HIS A 100 11.62 3.92 5.97
C HIS A 100 12.19 2.75 6.75
N ALA A 101 11.46 2.29 7.77
CA ALA A 101 11.72 1.08 8.52
C ALA A 101 10.39 0.47 8.91
N ASN A 102 10.20 -0.83 8.65
CA ASN A 102 8.96 -1.53 8.93
C ASN A 102 9.22 -3.01 9.22
N ILE A 103 8.34 -3.64 10.01
CA ILE A 103 8.40 -5.07 10.31
C ILE A 103 7.19 -5.76 9.71
N SER A 104 7.35 -6.48 8.60
CA SER A 104 6.22 -7.10 7.92
C SER A 104 6.27 -8.64 7.97
N SER A 105 5.27 -9.32 7.39
CA SER A 105 5.26 -10.79 7.35
C SER A 105 6.11 -11.34 6.21
N ASN A 106 6.57 -12.59 6.34
CA ASN A 106 7.32 -13.34 5.32
C ASN A 106 6.63 -13.33 3.93
N ARG A 107 5.30 -13.22 3.86
CA ARG A 107 4.58 -13.09 2.58
C ARG A 107 5.08 -11.89 1.75
N ASN A 108 5.43 -10.78 2.40
CA ASN A 108 5.99 -9.61 1.71
C ASN A 108 7.38 -9.89 1.14
N PHE A 109 8.21 -10.67 1.83
CA PHE A 109 9.52 -11.08 1.34
C PHE A 109 9.41 -11.82 0.01
N LYS A 110 8.53 -12.84 -0.05
CA LYS A 110 8.29 -13.59 -1.29
C LYS A 110 7.81 -12.69 -2.44
N ARG A 111 7.01 -11.67 -2.14
CA ARG A 111 6.54 -10.69 -3.13
C ARG A 111 7.67 -9.81 -3.64
N LEU A 112 8.58 -9.39 -2.75
CA LEU A 112 9.74 -8.57 -3.08
C LEU A 112 10.79 -9.38 -3.86
N ALA A 113 11.06 -10.62 -3.46
CA ALA A 113 11.95 -11.54 -4.17
C ALA A 113 11.48 -11.82 -5.61
N LYS A 114 10.17 -11.99 -5.82
CA LYS A 114 9.60 -12.14 -7.17
C LYS A 114 9.78 -10.89 -8.04
N LYS A 115 9.72 -9.69 -7.44
CA LYS A 115 9.93 -8.44 -8.18
C LYS A 115 11.37 -8.27 -8.60
N GLU A 116 12.33 -8.60 -7.73
CA GLU A 116 13.76 -8.56 -8.09
C GLU A 116 14.09 -9.52 -9.24
N GLN A 117 13.53 -10.73 -9.20
CA GLN A 117 13.68 -11.71 -10.29
C GLN A 117 13.03 -11.25 -11.60
N ALA A 118 11.91 -10.53 -11.55
CA ALA A 118 11.27 -9.98 -12.75
C ALA A 118 12.01 -8.76 -13.34
N VAL A 119 12.87 -8.10 -12.55
CA VAL A 119 13.71 -6.97 -13.01
C VAL A 119 15.06 -7.47 -13.58
N THR A 120 15.56 -8.60 -13.10
CA THR A 120 16.86 -9.19 -13.49
C THR A 120 16.74 -10.31 -14.53
N GLY A 121 15.63 -11.04 -14.52
CA GLY A 121 15.23 -11.88 -15.63
C GLY A 121 14.80 -10.98 -16.78
N GLU A 122 15.43 -11.19 -17.93
CA GLU A 122 14.90 -10.92 -19.27
C GLU A 122 13.40 -10.68 -19.21
N ALA A 123 12.93 -9.60 -19.84
CA ALA A 123 11.52 -9.27 -19.93
C ALA A 123 10.73 -10.46 -20.50
N VAL A 124 10.39 -11.43 -19.65
CA VAL A 124 9.11 -12.07 -19.67
C VAL A 124 8.20 -10.91 -19.34
N HIS A 125 7.87 -10.17 -20.40
CA HIS A 125 6.50 -9.98 -20.77
C HIS A 125 5.73 -11.15 -20.12
N SER A 126 5.20 -10.91 -18.92
CA SER A 126 3.79 -11.15 -18.80
C SER A 126 3.25 -10.36 -19.98
N LEU A 127 3.07 -11.07 -21.09
CA LEU A 127 1.84 -11.03 -21.84
C LEU A 127 0.75 -11.10 -20.77
N HIS A 128 0.54 -9.98 -20.05
CA HIS A 128 -0.77 -9.44 -19.90
C HIS A 128 -1.25 -9.49 -21.33
N THR A 129 -2.02 -10.52 -21.61
CA THR A 129 -2.35 -10.95 -22.95
C THR A 129 -2.59 -9.70 -23.77
N SER A 130 -1.71 -9.41 -24.73
CA SER A 130 -2.15 -8.67 -25.90
C SER A 130 -3.01 -9.64 -26.70
N ARG A 131 -4.11 -10.07 -26.08
CA ARG A 131 -5.28 -10.52 -26.80
C ARG A 131 -6.17 -9.28 -26.84
N PRO A 132 -6.36 -8.62 -28.00
CA PRO A 132 -7.72 -8.62 -28.53
C PRO A 132 -8.14 -10.10 -28.59
N ALA A 133 -9.34 -10.43 -28.16
CA ALA A 133 -9.82 -11.81 -28.14
C ALA A 133 -9.92 -12.36 -29.58
N GLU A 134 -8.80 -12.75 -30.18
CA GLU A 134 -8.75 -13.38 -31.49
C GLU A 134 -8.15 -14.77 -31.30
N LEU A 135 -9.06 -15.68 -30.96
CA LEU A 135 -8.87 -17.10 -31.13
C LEU A 135 -8.79 -17.34 -32.64
N GLY A 136 -7.59 -17.64 -33.14
CA GLY A 136 -7.42 -18.22 -34.46
C GLY A 136 -8.16 -19.55 -34.51
N GLY A 137 -9.26 -19.55 -35.26
CA GLY A 137 -10.04 -20.70 -35.66
C GLY A 137 -10.74 -20.30 -36.97
N ASN A 138 -10.01 -20.50 -38.06
CA ASN A 138 -10.46 -20.39 -39.44
C ASN A 138 -11.57 -21.41 -39.72
N ASN A 139 -12.76 -21.12 -39.23
CA ASN A 139 -13.97 -21.85 -39.54
C ASN A 139 -14.93 -20.82 -40.10
N GLN A 140 -14.89 -20.72 -41.42
CA GLN A 140 -15.72 -19.87 -42.26
C GLN A 140 -17.17 -20.38 -42.25
N GLU A 141 -17.79 -20.42 -41.07
CA GLU A 141 -19.18 -20.80 -40.82
C GLU A 141 -19.47 -20.52 -39.34
N LEU A 142 -20.01 -19.33 -39.07
CA LEU A 142 -20.82 -18.92 -37.90
C LEU A 142 -20.68 -17.39 -37.75
N SER A 143 -21.24 -16.67 -38.73
CA SER A 143 -21.53 -15.25 -38.63
C SER A 143 -22.60 -15.01 -37.55
N GLY A 144 -22.16 -14.92 -36.30
CA GLY A 144 -22.98 -14.49 -35.16
C GLY A 144 -22.98 -12.97 -34.99
N ALA A 145 -23.10 -12.22 -36.09
CA ALA A 145 -23.29 -10.77 -36.05
C ALA A 145 -24.74 -10.47 -35.61
N ASN A 146 -25.06 -10.66 -34.33
CA ASN A 146 -26.29 -10.20 -33.67
C ASN A 146 -26.21 -10.43 -32.14
N ALA A 147 -25.65 -9.48 -31.38
CA ALA A 147 -25.82 -9.46 -29.92
C ALA A 147 -25.94 -8.05 -29.30
N HIS A 148 -26.21 -7.04 -30.12
CA HIS A 148 -26.63 -5.72 -29.63
C HIS A 148 -27.90 -5.31 -30.38
N SER A 149 -29.04 -5.86 -29.97
CA SER A 149 -30.32 -5.34 -30.40
C SER A 149 -30.51 -3.95 -29.80
N VAL A 150 -30.48 -2.96 -30.67
CA VAL A 150 -31.08 -1.64 -30.48
C VAL A 150 -32.55 -1.85 -30.11
N THR A 151 -32.95 -1.55 -28.87
CA THR A 151 -34.37 -1.42 -28.55
C THR A 151 -34.74 0.05 -28.74
N ALA A 152 -35.56 0.29 -29.76
CA ALA A 152 -36.15 1.58 -30.07
C ALA A 152 -36.88 2.18 -28.86
N ASN A 153 -36.85 3.51 -28.79
CA ASN A 153 -37.55 4.34 -27.82
C ASN A 153 -39.03 3.93 -27.66
N SER A 154 -39.35 3.30 -26.53
CA SER A 154 -40.69 3.37 -25.95
C SER A 154 -40.53 3.59 -24.45
N ILE A 155 -40.60 4.87 -24.07
CA ILE A 155 -40.57 5.30 -22.68
C ILE A 155 -41.95 4.94 -22.10
N ILE A 156 -42.03 3.84 -21.36
CA ILE A 156 -43.19 3.50 -20.54
C ILE A 156 -43.23 4.51 -19.39
N PRO A 157 -44.32 5.27 -19.15
CA PRO A 157 -44.40 6.17 -18.02
C PRO A 157 -44.52 5.34 -16.73
N GLN A 158 -43.49 5.37 -15.88
CA GLN A 158 -43.62 4.89 -14.51
C GLN A 158 -44.60 5.80 -13.76
N GLN A 159 -45.76 5.25 -13.40
CA GLN A 159 -46.67 5.93 -12.48
C GLN A 159 -45.96 6.18 -11.14
N ASN A 160 -45.94 7.45 -10.76
CA ASN A 160 -45.35 8.00 -9.54
C ASN A 160 -45.79 7.23 -8.27
N LYS A 161 -44.93 6.34 -7.77
CA LYS A 161 -44.95 5.85 -6.39
C LYS A 161 -43.64 6.21 -5.70
N SER A 162 -43.46 7.48 -5.34
CA SER A 162 -42.44 7.86 -4.36
C SER A 162 -42.64 9.22 -3.70
N ALA A 163 -43.45 10.12 -4.27
CA ALA A 163 -43.68 11.43 -3.68
C ALA A 163 -44.56 11.39 -2.41
N ASN A 164 -45.56 10.50 -2.34
CA ASN A 164 -46.46 10.40 -1.18
C ASN A 164 -45.79 9.74 0.03
N ASP A 165 -44.92 8.74 -0.20
CA ASP A 165 -44.21 8.06 0.88
C ASP A 165 -43.14 8.95 1.53
N PHE A 166 -42.45 9.78 0.74
CA PHE A 166 -41.53 10.77 1.28
C PHE A 166 -42.26 11.85 2.09
N LYS A 167 -43.40 12.35 1.60
CA LYS A 167 -44.16 13.40 2.30
C LYS A 167 -44.84 12.88 3.58
N ALA A 168 -45.23 11.60 3.60
CA ALA A 168 -45.74 10.92 4.79
C ALA A 168 -44.63 10.72 5.84
N LYS A 169 -43.45 10.23 5.43
CA LYS A 169 -42.30 10.06 6.34
C LYS A 169 -41.76 11.39 6.88
N LEU A 170 -41.81 12.47 6.09
CA LEU A 170 -41.39 13.80 6.55
C LEU A 170 -42.35 14.36 7.62
N LYS A 171 -43.67 14.21 7.42
CA LYS A 171 -44.68 14.59 8.43
C LYS A 171 -44.57 13.79 9.72
N GLU A 172 -44.23 12.50 9.65
CA GLU A 172 -44.04 11.65 10.82
C GLU A 172 -42.79 12.05 11.63
N PHE A 173 -41.74 12.52 10.95
CA PHE A 173 -40.53 13.05 11.57
C PHE A 173 -40.78 14.39 12.28
N ASP A 174 -41.52 15.31 11.64
CA ASP A 174 -41.88 16.62 12.22
C ASP A 174 -42.83 16.50 13.43
N ALA A 175 -43.70 15.48 13.45
CA ALA A 175 -44.60 15.21 14.57
C ALA A 175 -43.87 14.68 15.83
N LYS A 176 -42.81 13.88 15.65
CA LYS A 176 -41.98 13.38 16.77
C LYS A 176 -41.15 14.49 17.44
N GLY A 177 -40.76 15.53 16.69
CA GLY A 177 -40.07 16.69 17.25
C GLY A 177 -40.92 17.58 18.16
N LYS A 178 -42.23 17.68 17.92
CA LYS A 178 -43.16 18.52 18.72
C LYS A 178 -43.63 17.87 20.02
N ASN A 179 -43.70 16.53 20.08
CA ASN A 179 -44.08 15.82 21.31
C ASN A 179 -42.99 15.82 22.39
N HIS A 180 -41.73 16.10 22.03
CA HIS A 180 -40.63 16.23 23.00
C HIS A 180 -40.58 17.62 23.67
N ILE A 181 -41.26 18.64 23.10
CA ILE A 181 -41.28 19.99 23.66
C ILE A 181 -42.47 20.19 24.62
N GLN A 182 -43.62 19.55 24.38
CA GLN A 182 -44.78 19.66 25.29
C GLN A 182 -44.65 18.88 26.61
N THR A 183 -43.74 17.91 26.72
CA THR A 183 -43.52 17.18 27.99
C THR A 183 -42.63 17.93 28.98
N LYS A 184 -41.96 19.03 28.57
CA LYS A 184 -41.12 19.84 29.48
C LYS A 184 -41.82 21.06 30.08
N GLU A 185 -43.02 21.44 29.62
CA GLU A 185 -43.78 22.56 30.19
C GLU A 185 -44.90 22.13 31.16
N LYS A 186 -45.05 20.84 31.46
CA LYS A 186 -46.06 20.33 32.41
C LYS A 186 -45.52 19.83 33.75
N GLU A 187 -44.25 20.07 34.04
CA GLU A 187 -43.63 19.91 35.36
C GLU A 187 -42.89 21.20 35.75
N ARG A 188 -43.65 22.28 35.98
CA ARG A 188 -43.30 23.36 36.91
C ARG A 188 -44.57 23.92 37.54
#